data_AF-A0A287D458-F1
#
_entry.id   AF-A0A287D458-F1
#
_cell.length_a   1.000
_cell.length_b   1.000
_cell.length_c   1.000
_cell.angle_alpha   90.00
_cell.angle_beta   90.00
_cell.angle_gamma   90.00
#
_symmetry.space_group_name_H-M   'P 1'
#
loop_
_entity.id
_entity.type
_entity.pdbx_description
1 polymer ?
#
loop_
_entity_poly.entity_id
_entity_poly.type
_entity_poly.pdbx_seq_one_letter_code
_entity_poly.pdbx_strand_id
1 'polypeptide(L)'
;MTCVLRGVTVTFGRPAKWPGYLRHLCSRGAAMDLGPMRKSYRGDREAFEETHLTSLDPIKQFASWFEEAVQCPDIGEANAMCLATCTRTLIPLLPLSSTGSPL
;
A
#
# COMPACT_ATOMS: atom_id res chain seq x y z
N MET A 1 55.69 -2.00 -3.91
CA MET A 1 54.37 -2.47 -4.37
C MET A 1 53.31 -1.53 -3.81
N THR A 2 53.09 -0.38 -4.44
CA THR A 2 52.08 0.59 -4.02
C THR A 2 50.85 0.41 -4.90
N CYS A 3 49.83 -0.27 -4.36
CA CYS A 3 48.53 -0.40 -5.01
C CYS A 3 47.76 0.91 -4.81
N VAL A 4 47.64 1.72 -5.86
CA VAL A 4 46.87 2.97 -5.84
C VAL A 4 45.43 2.62 -6.18
N LEU A 5 44.55 2.59 -5.18
CA LEU A 5 43.11 2.42 -5.40
C LEU A 5 42.57 3.64 -6.16
N ARG A 6 42.21 3.43 -7.42
CA ARG A 6 41.49 4.41 -8.24
C ARG A 6 40.08 4.59 -7.65
N GLY A 7 39.87 5.65 -6.89
CA GLY A 7 38.54 6.03 -6.42
C GLY A 7 37.64 6.35 -7.62
N VAL A 8 36.49 5.70 -7.69
CA VAL A 8 35.42 6.05 -8.64
C VAL A 8 34.59 7.15 -8.00
N THR A 9 34.69 8.37 -8.53
CA THR A 9 33.81 9.47 -8.15
C THR A 9 32.52 9.35 -8.94
N VAL A 10 31.42 9.00 -8.28
CA VAL A 10 30.08 9.08 -8.87
C VAL A 10 29.60 10.52 -8.75
N THR A 11 29.57 11.23 -9.87
CA THR A 11 28.93 12.54 -9.96
C THR A 11 27.42 12.34 -9.96
N PHE A 12 26.75 12.72 -8.86
CA PHE A 12 25.30 12.85 -8.85
C PHE A 12 24.93 13.97 -9.83
N GLY A 13 24.40 13.59 -11.00
CA GLY A 13 23.95 14.51 -12.03
C GLY A 13 22.94 15.52 -11.48
N ARG A 14 22.92 16.69 -12.11
CA ARG A 14 22.05 17.86 -11.85
C ARG A 14 20.64 17.45 -11.39
N PRO A 15 20.00 18.24 -10.51
CA PRO A 15 18.62 17.96 -10.09
C PRO A 15 17.73 17.88 -11.33
N ALA A 16 17.08 16.74 -11.53
CA ALA A 16 16.06 16.58 -12.54
C ALA A 16 15.02 17.69 -12.30
N LYS A 17 14.85 18.60 -13.26
CA LYS A 17 13.71 19.50 -13.28
C LYS A 17 12.49 18.63 -13.55
N TRP A 18 11.88 18.16 -12.46
CA TRP A 18 10.62 17.42 -12.53
C TRP A 18 9.55 18.34 -13.14
N PRO A 19 8.88 17.94 -14.23
CA PRO A 19 7.75 18.67 -14.77
C PRO A 19 6.70 18.91 -13.66
N GLY A 20 6.14 20.11 -13.62
CA GLY A 20 5.23 20.58 -12.56
C GLY A 20 3.96 19.76 -12.34
N TYR A 21 3.76 18.68 -13.10
CA TYR A 21 2.70 17.70 -12.91
C TYR A 21 2.81 16.95 -11.57
N LEU A 22 4.04 16.69 -11.08
CA LEU A 22 4.26 16.02 -9.79
C LEU A 22 3.88 16.87 -8.57
N ARG A 23 3.72 18.20 -8.73
CA ARG A 23 3.31 19.08 -7.63
C ARG A 23 1.82 18.94 -7.29
N HIS A 24 0.99 18.40 -8.19
CA HIS A 24 -0.45 18.30 -7.97
C HIS A 24 -0.88 17.11 -7.11
N LEU A 25 -0.04 16.09 -6.93
CA LEU A 25 -0.39 14.90 -6.15
C LEU A 25 -0.34 15.14 -4.63
N CYS A 26 0.36 16.17 -4.17
CA CYS A 26 0.53 16.47 -2.74
C CYS A 26 -0.41 17.57 -2.19
N SER A 27 -1.32 18.13 -3.00
CA SER A 27 -2.03 19.37 -2.59
C SER A 27 -3.51 19.23 -2.25
N ARG A 28 -4.12 18.05 -2.40
CA ARG A 28 -5.42 17.70 -1.84
C ARG A 28 -5.56 16.20 -1.99
N GLY A 29 -5.68 15.47 -0.89
CA GLY A 29 -6.05 14.06 -0.94
C GLY A 29 -7.38 13.95 -1.69
N ALA A 30 -7.31 13.59 -2.97
CA ALA A 30 -8.51 13.28 -3.73
C ALA A 30 -9.09 12.04 -3.05
N ALA A 31 -10.15 12.23 -2.26
CA ALA A 31 -10.93 11.12 -1.75
C ALA A 31 -11.51 10.39 -2.97
N MET A 32 -10.88 9.29 -3.37
CA MET A 32 -11.41 8.43 -4.41
C MET A 32 -12.58 7.65 -3.83
N ASP A 33 -13.74 7.68 -4.51
CA ASP A 33 -14.85 6.81 -4.15
C ASP A 33 -14.51 5.38 -4.58
N LEU A 34 -14.21 4.55 -3.58
CA LEU A 34 -13.89 3.13 -3.77
C LEU A 34 -15.15 2.25 -3.69
N GLY A 35 -16.32 2.83 -3.44
CA GLY A 35 -17.61 2.14 -3.39
C GLY A 35 -17.84 1.22 -4.60
N PRO A 36 -17.63 1.70 -5.84
CA PRO A 36 -17.80 0.89 -7.05
C PRO A 36 -16.83 -0.30 -7.19
N MET A 37 -15.70 -0.31 -6.47
CA MET A 37 -14.74 -1.42 -6.52
C MET A 37 -15.18 -2.63 -5.67
N ARG A 38 -16.18 -2.45 -4.79
CA ARG A 38 -16.68 -3.53 -3.93
C ARG A 38 -17.44 -4.55 -4.78
N LYS A 39 -16.94 -5.79 -4.81
CA LYS A 39 -17.70 -6.94 -5.31
C LYS A 39 -18.66 -7.42 -4.23
N SER A 40 -19.82 -7.94 -4.65
CA SER A 40 -20.74 -8.60 -3.71
C SER A 40 -20.08 -9.83 -3.10
N TYR A 41 -20.32 -10.08 -1.83
CA TYR A 41 -19.87 -11.30 -1.17
C TYR A 41 -20.58 -12.52 -1.77
N ARG A 42 -19.88 -13.65 -1.78
CA ARG A 42 -20.47 -14.95 -2.11
C ARG A 42 -21.45 -15.35 -1.02
N GLY A 43 -22.55 -16.01 -1.39
CA GLY A 43 -23.51 -16.57 -0.42
C GLY A 43 -22.99 -17.82 0.27
N ASP A 44 -23.71 -18.31 1.28
CA ASP A 44 -23.24 -19.39 2.18
C ASP A 44 -22.71 -20.64 1.46
N ARG A 45 -23.36 -21.05 0.35
CA ARG A 45 -22.97 -22.27 -0.41
C ARG A 45 -21.71 -22.10 -1.25
N GLU A 46 -21.28 -20.87 -1.48
CA GLU A 46 -20.13 -20.51 -2.32
C GLU A 46 -19.01 -19.85 -1.49
N ALA A 47 -19.22 -19.75 -0.17
CA ALA A 47 -18.26 -19.17 0.75
C ALA A 47 -17.02 -20.08 0.88
N PHE A 48 -15.87 -19.45 1.08
CA PHE A 48 -14.64 -20.17 1.34
C PHE A 48 -14.60 -20.60 2.82
N GLU A 49 -14.72 -21.91 3.05
CA GLU A 49 -14.64 -22.54 4.38
C GLU A 49 -13.25 -23.13 4.69
N GLU A 50 -13.02 -23.55 5.93
CA GLU A 50 -11.74 -24.11 6.39
C GLU A 50 -11.37 -25.42 5.68
N THR A 51 -12.36 -26.15 5.17
CA THR A 51 -12.16 -27.37 4.37
C THR A 51 -11.43 -27.11 3.05
N HIS A 52 -11.41 -25.86 2.58
CA HIS A 52 -10.72 -25.46 1.37
C HIS A 52 -9.27 -25.02 1.62
N LEU A 53 -8.80 -25.01 2.87
CA LEU A 53 -7.41 -24.71 3.18
C LEU A 53 -6.48 -25.82 2.68
N THR A 54 -5.38 -25.42 2.06
CA THR A 54 -4.30 -26.30 1.62
C THR A 54 -3.40 -26.68 2.81
N SER A 55 -3.30 -25.81 3.82
CA SER A 55 -2.51 -26.01 5.03
C SER A 55 -3.08 -25.24 6.22
N LEU A 56 -2.88 -25.77 7.42
CA LEU A 56 -3.13 -25.07 8.68
C LEU A 56 -1.95 -24.19 9.13
N ASP A 57 -0.80 -24.30 8.46
CA ASP A 57 0.34 -23.41 8.67
C ASP A 57 0.11 -22.13 7.85
N PRO A 58 0.02 -20.95 8.50
CA PRO A 58 -0.35 -19.71 7.82
C PRO A 58 0.67 -19.28 6.76
N ILE A 59 1.97 -19.60 6.94
CA ILE A 59 2.99 -19.24 5.96
C ILE A 59 2.89 -20.13 4.73
N LYS A 60 2.61 -21.42 4.92
CA LYS A 60 2.41 -22.37 3.81
C LYS A 60 1.12 -22.08 3.05
N GLN A 61 0.05 -21.73 3.77
CA GLN A 61 -1.23 -21.35 3.14
C GLN A 61 -1.10 -20.06 2.32
N PHE A 62 -0.37 -19.07 2.83
CA PHE A 62 -0.09 -17.85 2.06
C PHE A 62 0.73 -18.17 0.81
N ALA A 63 1.76 -19.03 0.93
CA ALA A 63 2.58 -19.42 -0.21
C ALA A 63 1.76 -20.09 -1.31
N SER A 64 0.87 -21.03 -0.97
CA SER A 64 0.01 -21.70 -1.97
C SER A 64 -0.92 -20.71 -2.68
N TRP A 65 -1.57 -19.80 -1.94
CA TRP A 65 -2.39 -18.75 -2.54
C TRP A 65 -1.60 -17.78 -3.41
N PHE A 66 -0.37 -17.43 -3.00
CA PHE A 66 0.48 -16.55 -3.78
C PHE A 66 0.90 -17.19 -5.10
N GLU A 67 1.28 -18.47 -5.08
CA GLU A 67 1.62 -19.23 -6.29
C GLU A 67 0.43 -19.31 -7.26
N GLU A 68 -0.78 -19.59 -6.75
CA GLU A 68 -2.01 -19.57 -7.54
C GLU A 68 -2.29 -18.18 -8.14
N ALA A 69 -2.12 -17.12 -7.36
CA ALA A 69 -2.37 -15.76 -7.80
C ALA A 69 -1.39 -15.31 -8.90
N VAL A 70 -0.11 -15.71 -8.82
CA VAL A 70 0.91 -15.41 -9.84
C VAL A 70 0.60 -16.09 -11.17
N GLN A 71 -0.06 -17.26 -11.14
CA GLN A 71 -0.46 -17.97 -12.35
C GLN A 71 -1.77 -17.45 -12.98
N CYS A 72 -2.51 -16.60 -12.26
CA CYS A 72 -3.79 -16.05 -12.73
C CYS A 72 -3.58 -14.82 -13.62
N PRO A 73 -3.94 -14.86 -14.92
CA PRO A 73 -3.72 -13.74 -15.84
C PRO A 73 -4.57 -12.50 -15.51
N ASP A 74 -5.66 -12.66 -14.75
CA ASP A 74 -6.53 -11.55 -14.32
C ASP A 74 -5.92 -10.73 -13.17
N ILE A 75 -4.85 -11.23 -12.53
CA ILE A 75 -4.15 -10.56 -11.43
C ILE A 75 -2.86 -9.94 -11.98
N GLY A 76 -2.83 -8.61 -12.09
CA GLY A 76 -1.66 -7.89 -12.63
C GLY A 76 -0.44 -7.88 -11.70
N GLU A 77 -0.64 -7.62 -10.41
CA GLU A 77 0.43 -7.54 -9.40
C GLU A 77 0.04 -8.30 -8.13
N ALA A 78 0.27 -9.62 -8.11
CA ALA A 78 -0.10 -10.48 -6.97
C ALA A 78 0.57 -10.07 -5.64
N ASN A 79 1.72 -9.39 -5.69
CA ASN A 79 2.47 -8.94 -4.52
C ASN A 79 2.19 -7.48 -4.11
N ALA A 80 1.26 -6.79 -4.76
CA ALA A 80 0.93 -5.41 -4.38
C ALA A 80 0.15 -5.39 -3.06
N MET A 81 0.73 -4.77 -2.01
CA MET A 81 0.16 -4.74 -0.66
C MET A 81 -0.15 -3.31 -0.20
N CYS A 82 -1.34 -3.12 0.37
CA CYS A 82 -1.70 -1.88 1.07
C CYS A 82 -1.27 -1.97 2.54
N LEU A 83 -0.14 -1.33 2.88
CA LEU A 83 0.37 -1.31 4.26
C LEU A 83 -0.15 -0.08 5.01
N ALA A 84 -0.99 -0.30 6.01
CA ALA A 84 -1.39 0.74 6.95
C ALA A 84 -0.38 0.78 8.11
N THR A 85 0.22 1.95 8.34
CA THR A 85 1.09 2.20 9.49
C THR A 85 0.47 3.28 10.38
N CYS A 86 0.71 3.19 11.70
CA CYS A 86 0.29 4.20 12.65
C CYS A 86 1.49 4.95 13.21
N THR A 87 1.32 6.24 13.47
CA THR A 87 2.30 7.03 14.23
C THR A 87 2.08 6.76 15.73
N ARG A 88 3.12 6.89 16.55
CA ARG A 88 3.08 6.66 18.02
C ARG A 88 2.02 7.49 18.75
N THR A 89 1.58 8.60 18.18
CA THR A 89 0.60 9.51 18.74
C THR A 89 -0.80 9.17 18.23
N LEU A 90 -1.61 8.48 19.05
CA LEU A 90 -3.06 8.42 18.91
C LEU A 90 -3.61 9.81 19.25
N ILE A 91 -3.63 10.73 18.28
CA ILE A 91 -4.37 11.99 18.43
C ILE A 91 -5.81 11.67 18.02
N PRO A 92 -6.79 11.67 18.94
CA PRO A 92 -8.19 11.69 18.54
C PRO A 92 -8.41 12.98 17.76
N LEU A 93 -8.88 12.85 16.52
CA LEU A 93 -9.27 13.99 15.69
C LEU A 93 -10.25 14.87 16.48
N LEU A 94 -9.93 16.16 16.56
CA LEU A 94 -10.54 17.25 17.32
C LEU A 94 -12.02 17.08 17.72
N PRO A 95 -12.45 17.52 18.92
CA PRO A 95 -13.83 17.90 19.12
C PRO A 95 -14.14 19.10 18.22
N LEU A 96 -15.11 18.90 17.32
CA LEU A 96 -15.78 19.94 16.56
C LEU A 96 -16.17 21.12 17.46
N SER A 97 -15.78 22.32 17.03
CA SER A 97 -16.40 23.62 17.31
C SER A 97 -17.06 23.82 18.70
N SER A 98 -16.37 24.54 19.57
CA SER A 98 -17.03 25.45 20.53
C SER A 98 -16.44 26.84 20.31
N THR A 99 -17.04 27.61 19.41
CA THR A 99 -16.95 29.08 19.48
C THR A 99 -17.80 29.50 20.66
N GLY A 100 -17.21 29.54 21.85
CA GLY A 100 -17.74 30.32 22.96
C GLY A 100 -17.51 31.81 22.66
N SER A 101 -18.57 32.51 22.27
CA SER A 101 -18.60 33.98 22.29
C SER A 101 -18.52 34.47 23.74
N PRO A 102 -17.59 35.37 24.11
CA PRO A 102 -17.67 36.05 25.39
C PRO A 102 -18.63 37.26 25.29
N LEU A 103 -19.46 37.45 26.32
CA LEU A 103 -20.13 38.71 26.64
C LEU A 103 -19.12 39.75 27.14
#